data_AF-A0A4Q7FMH2-F1
#
_entry.id   AF-A0A4Q7FMH2-F1
#
_cell.length_a   1.000
_cell.length_b   1.000
_cell.length_c   1.000
_cell.angle_alpha   90.00
_cell.angle_beta   90.00
_cell.angle_gamma   90.00
#
_symmetry.space_group_name_H-M   'P 1'
#
loop_
_entity.id
_entity.type
_entity.pdbx_description
1 polymer ?
#
loop_
_entity_poly.entity_id
_entity_poly.type
_entity_poly.pdbx_seq_one_letter_code
_entity_poly.pdbx_strand_id
1 'polypeptide(L)'
;MGSYIIKYKANEDFVIGVHDQAVGAPIVLRKRHAALRYIVWDIDLAAGSIRLHASDRLALAPSGNAIREARLYLQFYDAANPNQQWEFGENPGPIYSLVNRNLCIDNNNSRQQEGNPIWLYPENGTVAQKWQHVPLSGLRATDLEVEVAG
;
A
#
# COMPACT_ATOMS: atom_id res chain seq x y z
N MET A 1 -14.30 6.66 3.11
CA MET A 1 -13.16 6.78 2.19
C MET A 1 -12.43 8.11 2.32
N GLY A 2 -11.10 8.11 2.28
CA GLY A 2 -10.24 9.31 2.19
C GLY A 2 -8.94 8.99 1.45
N SER A 3 -8.12 10.00 1.15
CA SER A 3 -6.84 9.84 0.45
C SER A 3 -5.66 9.85 1.42
N TYR A 4 -4.74 8.91 1.26
CA TYR A 4 -3.67 8.61 2.22
C TYR A 4 -2.34 8.36 1.51
N ILE A 5 -1.25 8.56 2.25
CA ILE A 5 0.06 7.95 2.00
C ILE A 5 0.24 6.83 3.02
N ILE A 6 0.72 5.66 2.57
CA ILE A 6 1.01 4.50 3.43
C ILE A 6 2.53 4.43 3.64
N LYS A 7 3.02 5.02 4.73
CA LYS A 7 4.45 5.13 5.08
C LYS A 7 4.99 3.84 5.69
N TYR A 8 6.21 3.48 5.33
CA TYR A 8 6.91 2.35 5.93
C TYR A 8 7.48 2.74 7.30
N LYS A 9 7.14 2.00 8.37
CA LYS A 9 7.49 2.43 9.73
C LYS A 9 9.01 2.43 10.00
N ALA A 10 9.75 1.51 9.39
CA ALA A 10 11.19 1.40 9.64
C ALA A 10 11.98 2.58 9.04
N ASN A 11 11.43 3.21 8.00
CA ASN A 11 12.01 4.37 7.35
C ASN A 11 10.91 5.13 6.59
N GLU A 12 10.49 6.25 7.15
CA GLU A 12 9.36 7.04 6.66
C GLU A 12 9.69 7.84 5.39
N ASP A 13 10.92 7.78 4.87
CA ASP A 13 11.25 8.24 3.51
C ASP A 13 10.71 7.29 2.43
N PHE A 14 10.20 6.12 2.84
CA PHE A 14 9.59 5.14 1.96
C PHE A 14 8.10 4.96 2.22
N VAL A 15 7.37 4.69 1.14
CA VAL A 15 5.91 4.51 1.11
C VAL A 15 5.54 3.34 0.20
N ILE A 16 4.33 2.80 0.37
CA ILE A 16 3.75 1.88 -0.61
C ILE A 16 3.34 2.69 -1.85
N GLY A 17 3.76 2.25 -3.03
CA GLY A 17 3.38 2.86 -4.29
C GLY A 17 3.52 1.92 -5.47
N VAL A 18 3.45 2.49 -6.67
CA VAL A 18 3.56 1.80 -7.96
C VAL A 18 4.49 2.57 -8.88
N HIS A 19 5.06 1.93 -9.91
CA HIS A 19 5.79 2.66 -10.97
C HIS A 19 4.91 3.04 -12.17
N ASP A 20 3.80 2.34 -12.34
CA ASP A 20 2.86 2.49 -13.46
C ASP A 20 1.42 2.35 -12.95
N GLN A 21 0.47 2.95 -13.66
CA GLN A 21 -0.96 2.98 -13.33
C GLN A 21 -1.75 2.02 -14.23
N ALA A 22 -1.14 0.89 -14.57
CA ALA A 22 -1.73 -0.17 -15.38
C ALA A 22 -2.03 -1.41 -14.53
N VAL A 23 -3.02 -2.21 -14.98
CA VAL A 23 -3.26 -3.54 -14.40
C VAL A 23 -1.99 -4.38 -14.53
N GLY A 24 -1.64 -5.08 -13.46
CA GLY A 24 -0.42 -5.88 -13.37
C GLY A 24 0.84 -5.07 -12.99
N ALA A 25 0.73 -3.76 -12.78
CA ALA A 25 1.85 -2.99 -12.22
C ALA A 25 2.16 -3.48 -10.79
N PRO A 26 3.44 -3.73 -10.45
CA PRO A 26 3.80 -4.23 -9.12
C PRO A 26 3.63 -3.13 -8.06
N ILE A 27 3.18 -3.57 -6.88
CA ILE A 27 3.17 -2.74 -5.68
C ILE A 27 4.55 -2.84 -5.05
N VAL A 28 5.18 -1.70 -4.84
CA VAL A 28 6.58 -1.60 -4.46
C VAL A 28 6.80 -0.52 -3.42
N LEU A 29 7.97 -0.57 -2.78
CA LEU A 29 8.48 0.50 -1.95
C LEU A 29 8.90 1.68 -2.85
N ARG A 30 8.33 2.86 -2.66
CA ARG A 30 8.64 4.11 -3.38
C ARG A 30 9.20 5.16 -2.42
N LYS A 31 9.94 6.14 -2.94
CA LYS A 31 10.29 7.34 -2.17
C LYS A 31 9.04 8.17 -1.87
N ARG A 32 8.94 8.72 -0.66
CA ARG A 32 7.80 9.54 -0.24
C ARG A 32 7.59 10.81 -1.07
N HIS A 33 8.63 11.28 -1.74
CA HIS A 33 8.61 12.47 -2.62
C HIS A 33 8.36 12.12 -4.09
N ALA A 34 8.08 10.85 -4.40
CA ALA A 34 7.66 10.49 -5.76
C ALA A 34 6.34 11.19 -6.13
N ALA A 35 6.10 11.41 -7.42
CA ALA A 35 4.87 12.05 -7.88
C ALA A 35 3.62 11.38 -7.27
N LEU A 36 2.72 12.20 -6.71
CA LEU A 36 1.55 11.77 -5.92
C LEU A 36 0.67 10.73 -6.63
N ARG A 37 0.58 10.82 -7.96
CA ARG A 37 -0.15 9.86 -8.80
C ARG A 37 0.32 8.40 -8.68
N TYR A 38 1.46 8.16 -8.05
CA TYR A 38 2.04 6.83 -7.84
C TYR A 38 2.06 6.36 -6.38
N ILE A 39 1.76 7.24 -5.42
CA ILE A 39 1.95 6.97 -3.98
C ILE A 39 0.77 7.35 -3.10
N VAL A 40 -0.28 7.94 -3.67
CA VAL A 40 -1.51 8.26 -2.96
C VAL A 40 -2.54 7.15 -3.21
N TRP A 41 -3.19 6.74 -2.12
CA TRP A 41 -4.22 5.70 -2.10
C TRP A 41 -5.52 6.24 -1.53
N ASP A 42 -6.64 5.98 -2.19
CA ASP A 42 -7.96 6.12 -1.58
C ASP A 42 -8.24 4.89 -0.73
N ILE A 43 -8.27 5.10 0.59
CA ILE A 43 -8.53 4.05 1.58
C ILE A 43 -9.93 4.21 2.12
N ASP A 44 -10.69 3.11 2.09
CA ASP A 44 -11.89 2.97 2.90
C ASP A 44 -11.61 2.02 4.06
N LEU A 45 -11.44 2.58 5.26
CA LEU A 45 -11.12 1.82 6.47
C LEU A 45 -12.28 0.92 6.93
N ALA A 46 -13.53 1.28 6.62
CA ALA A 46 -14.70 0.51 7.02
C ALA A 46 -14.97 -0.64 6.03
N ALA A 47 -14.83 -0.38 4.73
CA ALA A 47 -15.00 -1.39 3.69
C ALA A 47 -13.72 -2.21 3.42
N GLY A 48 -12.57 -1.80 3.97
CA GLY A 48 -11.30 -2.50 3.83
C GLY A 48 -10.65 -2.38 2.45
N SER A 49 -10.87 -1.29 1.70
CA SER A 49 -10.32 -1.16 0.34
C SER A 49 -9.12 -0.22 0.27
N ILE A 50 -8.16 -0.54 -0.60
CA ILE A 50 -6.98 0.28 -0.92
C ILE A 50 -6.94 0.47 -2.44
N ARG A 51 -7.32 1.66 -2.91
CA ARG A 51 -7.46 1.98 -4.34
C ARG A 51 -6.47 3.05 -4.74
N LEU A 52 -5.91 2.96 -5.94
CA LEU A 52 -4.96 3.96 -6.41
C LEU A 52 -5.70 5.29 -6.61
N HIS A 53 -5.27 6.36 -5.95
CA HIS A 53 -6.01 7.64 -6.03
C HIS A 53 -6.09 8.21 -7.46
N ALA A 54 -5.06 7.99 -8.26
CA ALA A 54 -5.03 8.42 -9.67
C ALA A 54 -5.96 7.60 -10.59
N SER A 55 -6.64 6.57 -10.09
CA SER A 55 -7.52 5.70 -10.88
C SER A 55 -8.69 5.17 -10.05
N ASP A 56 -9.91 5.46 -10.49
CA ASP A 56 -11.15 4.92 -9.92
C ASP A 56 -11.33 3.40 -10.17
N ARG A 57 -10.50 2.82 -11.04
CA ARG A 57 -10.60 1.43 -11.50
C ARG A 57 -9.58 0.50 -10.89
N LEU A 58 -8.56 0.98 -10.18
CA LEU A 58 -7.42 0.15 -9.79
C LEU A 58 -7.27 0.02 -8.28
N ALA A 59 -7.06 -1.22 -7.83
CA ALA A 59 -6.88 -1.55 -6.42
C ALA A 59 -5.63 -2.41 -6.20
N LEU A 60 -5.05 -2.28 -5.00
CA LEU A 60 -3.98 -3.13 -4.51
C LEU A 60 -4.56 -4.53 -4.20
N ALA A 61 -4.01 -5.55 -4.85
CA ALA A 61 -4.46 -6.93 -4.70
C ALA A 61 -3.28 -7.92 -4.82
N PRO A 62 -3.35 -9.10 -4.19
CA PRO A 62 -2.38 -10.16 -4.42
C PRO A 62 -2.50 -10.77 -5.81
N SER A 63 -1.38 -11.32 -6.28
CA SER A 63 -1.35 -12.21 -7.44
C SER A 63 -2.05 -13.53 -7.10
N GLY A 64 -3.25 -13.71 -7.64
CA GLY A 64 -4.07 -14.88 -7.35
C GLY A 64 -4.78 -14.78 -5.99
N ASN A 65 -5.09 -15.94 -5.41
CA ASN A 65 -5.88 -16.00 -4.18
C ASN A 65 -4.99 -15.80 -2.95
N ALA A 66 -5.41 -14.93 -2.05
CA ALA A 66 -4.69 -14.49 -0.85
C ALA A 66 -4.65 -15.54 0.29
N ILE A 67 -4.56 -16.82 -0.05
CA ILE A 67 -4.51 -17.94 0.90
C ILE A 67 -3.07 -18.32 1.31
N ARG A 68 -2.07 -17.81 0.57
CA ARG A 68 -0.63 -18.03 0.78
C ARG A 68 0.15 -16.75 0.42
N GLU A 69 1.47 -16.77 0.65
CA GLU A 69 2.38 -15.71 0.22
C GLU A 69 2.19 -15.37 -1.26
N ALA A 70 2.12 -14.08 -1.57
CA ALA A 70 1.85 -13.60 -2.93
C ALA A 70 2.44 -12.20 -3.13
N ARG A 71 2.97 -11.93 -4.33
CA ARG A 71 3.31 -10.55 -4.74
C ARG A 71 2.04 -9.72 -4.89
N LEU A 72 2.10 -8.43 -4.58
CA LEU A 72 0.99 -7.50 -4.74
C LEU A 72 1.11 -6.71 -6.05
N TYR A 73 -0.02 -6.47 -6.71
CA TYR A 73 -0.13 -5.75 -7.98
C TYR A 73 -1.36 -4.85 -8.00
N LEU A 74 -1.40 -3.91 -8.95
CA LEU A 74 -2.66 -3.26 -9.33
C LEU A 74 -3.55 -4.25 -10.10
N GLN A 75 -4.82 -4.31 -9.73
CA GLN A 75 -5.86 -5.08 -10.42
C GLN A 75 -7.09 -4.19 -10.63
N PHE A 76 -7.98 -4.58 -11.55
CA PHE A 76 -9.28 -3.93 -11.65
C PHE A 76 -10.03 -4.05 -10.32
N TYR A 77 -10.54 -2.93 -9.82
CA TYR A 77 -11.27 -2.87 -8.58
C TYR A 77 -12.62 -3.59 -8.72
N ASP A 78 -12.88 -4.49 -7.77
CA ASP A 78 -14.13 -5.19 -7.60
C ASP A 78 -14.42 -5.27 -6.10
N ALA A 79 -15.44 -4.53 -5.64
CA ALA A 79 -15.83 -4.49 -4.23
C ALA A 79 -16.28 -5.86 -3.69
N ALA A 80 -16.75 -6.76 -4.56
CA ALA A 80 -17.16 -8.10 -4.18
C ALA A 80 -15.99 -9.09 -4.12
N ASN A 81 -14.80 -8.72 -4.61
CA ASN A 81 -13.63 -9.59 -4.62
C ASN A 81 -12.93 -9.57 -3.25
N PRO A 82 -12.95 -10.66 -2.48
CA PRO A 82 -12.37 -10.69 -1.14
C PRO A 82 -10.85 -10.55 -1.15
N ASN A 83 -10.15 -10.83 -2.26
CA ASN A 83 -8.71 -10.59 -2.38
C ASN A 83 -8.35 -9.10 -2.40
N GLN A 84 -9.32 -8.20 -2.52
CA GLN A 84 -9.14 -6.74 -2.50
C GLN A 84 -9.63 -6.10 -1.19
N GLN A 85 -9.93 -6.94 -0.18
CA GLN A 85 -10.41 -6.52 1.13
C GLN A 85 -9.32 -6.73 2.18
N TRP A 86 -9.14 -5.72 3.00
CA TRP A 86 -8.04 -5.55 3.94
C TRP A 86 -8.57 -5.22 5.33
N GLU A 87 -7.99 -5.83 6.36
CA GLU A 87 -8.22 -5.45 7.75
C GLU A 87 -7.05 -4.61 8.24
N PHE A 88 -7.33 -3.38 8.65
CA PHE A 88 -6.32 -2.46 9.16
C PHE A 88 -6.17 -2.69 10.67
N GLY A 89 -4.97 -3.09 11.10
CA GLY A 89 -4.63 -3.18 12.52
C GLY A 89 -4.38 -1.80 13.14
N GLU A 90 -3.51 -1.76 14.15
CA GLU A 90 -3.03 -0.50 14.74
C GLU A 90 -2.40 0.42 13.68
N ASN A 91 -2.36 1.73 13.94
CA ASN A 91 -1.70 2.70 13.09
C ASN A 91 -0.61 3.44 13.89
N PRO A 92 0.69 3.13 13.70
CA PRO A 92 1.28 2.23 12.70
C PRO A 92 1.18 0.74 13.05
N GLY A 93 0.94 -0.11 12.06
CA GLY A 93 0.75 -1.55 12.28
C GLY A 93 0.49 -2.35 11.00
N PRO A 94 0.16 -3.65 11.14
CA PRO A 94 -0.10 -4.54 10.02
C PRO A 94 -1.41 -4.23 9.29
N ILE A 95 -1.40 -4.49 7.98
CA ILE A 95 -2.59 -4.47 7.12
C ILE A 95 -2.77 -5.91 6.63
N TYR A 96 -3.80 -6.58 7.15
CA TYR A 96 -4.04 -8.00 6.95
C TYR A 96 -4.92 -8.27 5.72
N SER A 97 -4.71 -9.39 5.06
CA SER A 97 -5.67 -9.92 4.08
C SER A 97 -6.94 -10.38 4.80
N LEU A 98 -8.11 -9.98 4.31
CA LEU A 98 -9.37 -10.47 4.89
C LEU A 98 -9.65 -11.94 4.55
N VAL A 99 -9.06 -12.46 3.46
CA VAL A 99 -9.14 -13.87 3.06
C VAL A 99 -8.36 -14.76 4.01
N ASN A 100 -7.19 -14.30 4.47
CA ASN A 100 -6.36 -15.02 5.44
C ASN A 100 -5.65 -14.02 6.35
N ARG A 101 -6.20 -13.83 7.55
CA ARG A 101 -5.70 -12.87 8.55
C ARG A 101 -4.34 -13.22 9.13
N ASN A 102 -3.79 -14.40 8.83
CA ASN A 102 -2.40 -14.73 9.18
C ASN A 102 -1.40 -14.12 8.20
N LEU A 103 -1.86 -13.53 7.08
CA LEU A 103 -1.02 -12.88 6.08
C LEU A 103 -1.25 -11.37 6.10
N CYS A 104 -0.17 -10.60 6.07
CA CYS A 104 -0.21 -9.14 6.02
C CYS A 104 0.74 -8.57 4.97
N ILE A 105 0.52 -7.29 4.62
CA ILE A 105 1.38 -6.53 3.72
C ILE A 105 2.77 -6.40 4.34
N ASP A 106 3.80 -6.82 3.62
CA ASP A 106 5.18 -6.90 4.08
C ASP A 106 6.14 -6.22 3.07
N ASN A 107 7.18 -5.56 3.58
CA ASN A 107 8.31 -5.12 2.78
C ASN A 107 9.32 -6.28 2.64
N ASN A 108 9.37 -6.90 1.45
CA ASN A 108 10.12 -8.14 1.25
C ASN A 108 11.58 -8.04 1.71
N ASN A 109 11.98 -8.97 2.58
CA ASN A 109 13.31 -9.03 3.20
C ASN A 109 13.72 -7.74 3.93
N SER A 110 12.75 -6.91 4.35
CA SER A 110 12.97 -5.59 4.96
C SER A 110 13.86 -4.65 4.15
N ARG A 111 14.03 -4.90 2.84
CA ARG A 111 14.99 -4.15 2.03
C ARG A 111 14.50 -2.72 1.80
N GLN A 112 15.31 -1.74 2.15
CA GLN A 112 14.98 -0.31 2.06
C GLN A 112 15.51 0.28 0.76
N GLN A 113 14.98 -0.20 -0.36
CA GLN A 113 15.37 0.24 -1.69
C GLN A 113 14.13 0.56 -2.53
N GLU A 114 14.21 1.61 -3.35
CA GLU A 114 13.14 1.91 -4.29
C GLU A 114 12.92 0.75 -5.26
N GLY A 115 11.65 0.42 -5.50
CA GLY A 115 11.26 -0.73 -6.30
C GLY A 115 11.28 -2.05 -5.54
N ASN A 116 11.66 -2.09 -4.25
CA ASN A 116 11.60 -3.34 -3.49
C ASN A 116 10.15 -3.83 -3.44
N PRO A 117 9.87 -5.11 -3.74
CA PRO A 117 8.49 -5.50 -3.92
C PRO A 117 7.78 -5.66 -2.57
N ILE A 118 6.54 -5.18 -2.53
CA ILE A 118 5.62 -5.42 -1.42
C ILE A 118 4.83 -6.70 -1.73
N TRP A 119 4.61 -7.50 -0.70
CA TRP A 119 4.01 -8.84 -0.83
C TRP A 119 3.14 -9.16 0.39
N LEU A 120 2.33 -10.21 0.28
CA LEU A 120 1.70 -10.87 1.41
C LEU A 120 2.67 -11.86 2.04
N TYR A 121 2.83 -11.78 3.35
CA TYR A 121 3.68 -12.67 4.11
C TYR A 121 3.04 -13.03 5.46
N PRO A 122 3.31 -14.22 6.03
CA PRO A 122 2.90 -14.56 7.38
C PRO A 122 3.27 -13.49 8.41
N GLU A 123 2.31 -13.09 9.24
CA GLU A 123 2.59 -12.13 10.30
C GLU A 123 3.69 -12.67 11.22
N ASN A 124 4.72 -11.86 11.45
CA ASN A 124 5.91 -12.24 12.20
C ASN A 124 6.36 -11.16 13.19
N GLY A 125 5.56 -10.10 13.38
CA GLY A 125 5.81 -9.03 14.34
C GLY A 125 6.97 -8.07 13.99
N THR A 126 7.64 -8.28 12.85
CA THR A 126 8.77 -7.44 12.45
C THR A 126 8.31 -6.07 11.93
N VAL A 127 9.25 -5.12 11.85
CA VAL A 127 8.96 -3.78 11.30
C VAL A 127 8.65 -3.81 9.80
N ALA A 128 8.99 -4.90 9.09
CA ALA A 128 8.67 -5.11 7.67
C ALA A 128 7.16 -5.02 7.39
N GLN A 129 6.35 -5.30 8.41
CA GLN A 129 4.89 -5.41 8.33
C GLN A 129 4.18 -4.22 8.96
N LYS A 130 4.91 -3.17 9.38
CA LYS A 130 4.34 -2.02 10.07
C LYS A 130 4.23 -0.83 9.13
N TRP A 131 2.99 -0.41 8.88
CA TRP A 131 2.64 0.65 7.97
C TRP A 131 1.88 1.75 8.69
N GLN A 132 2.23 3.00 8.42
CA GLN A 132 1.48 4.15 8.90
C GLN A 132 0.65 4.74 7.77
N HIS A 133 -0.68 4.68 7.85
CA HIS A 133 -1.55 5.36 6.89
C HIS A 133 -1.83 6.78 7.39
N VAL A 134 -1.32 7.78 6.65
CA VAL A 134 -1.43 9.20 6.99
C VAL A 134 -2.39 9.87 6.02
N PRO A 135 -3.52 10.46 6.49
CA PRO A 135 -4.43 11.19 5.62
C PRO A 135 -3.71 12.37 4.96
N LEU A 136 -3.96 12.62 3.67
CA LEU A 136 -3.41 13.79 2.97
C LEU A 136 -3.85 15.10 3.62
N SER A 137 -5.07 15.16 4.16
CA SER A 137 -5.59 16.32 4.89
C SER A 137 -4.82 16.62 6.19
N GLY A 138 -4.06 15.64 6.71
CA GLY A 138 -3.21 15.79 7.88
C GLY A 138 -1.73 16.03 7.57
N LEU A 139 -1.33 16.03 6.28
CA LEU A 139 0.05 16.28 5.89
C LEU A 139 0.35 17.78 5.84
N ARG A 140 1.52 18.18 6.33
CA ARG A 140 2.00 19.55 6.18
C ARG A 140 2.59 19.72 4.77
N ALA A 141 2.61 20.96 4.26
CA ALA A 141 3.22 21.27 2.96
C ALA A 141 4.68 20.77 2.85
N THR A 142 5.42 20.75 3.97
CA THR A 142 6.79 20.22 4.07
C THR A 142 6.88 18.71 3.90
N ASP A 143 5.80 17.97 4.20
CA ASP A 143 5.76 16.51 4.05
C ASP A 143 5.42 16.10 2.62
N LEU A 144 4.96 17.06 1.82
CA LEU A 144 4.41 16.83 0.49
C LEU A 144 5.30 17.29 -0.65
N GLU A 145 6.46 17.94 -0.38
CA GLU A 145 7.31 18.61 -1.38
C GLU A 145 7.11 18.04 -2.78
N VAL A 146 6.15 18.68 -3.47
CA VAL A 146 5.67 18.29 -4.77
C VAL A 146 6.72 18.78 -5.73
N GLU A 147 7.05 17.95 -6.72
CA GLU A 147 7.89 18.26 -7.86
C GLU A 147 7.40 19.56 -8.55
N VAL A 148 7.86 20.71 -8.05
CA VAL A 148 7.80 22.01 -8.74
C VAL A 148 9.19 22.26 -9.30
N ALA A 149 9.61 21.42 -10.25
CA ALA A 149 10.72 21.68 -11.16
C ALA A 149 10.78 20.57 -12.22
N GLY A 150 10.39 20.88 -13.46
CA GLY A 150 10.56 20.01 -14.62
C GLY A 150 9.49 20.22 -15.68
#